data_AF-A0A7S0GG41-F1
#
_entry.id   AF-A0A7S0GG41-F1
#
_cell.length_a   1.000
_cell.length_b   1.000
_cell.length_c   1.000
_cell.angle_alpha   90.00
_cell.angle_beta   90.00
_cell.angle_gamma   90.00
#
_symmetry.space_group_name_H-M   'P 1'
#
loop_
_entity.id
_entity.type
_entity.pdbx_description
1 polymer ?
#
loop_
_entity_poly.entity_id
_entity_poly.type
_entity_poly.pdbx_seq_one_letter_code
_entity_poly.pdbx_strand_id
1 'polypeptide(L)'
;AAFAGSRTTPFHRNTHHETSTRRAMTAISSDNDSPHPRSVPILTPSLDDPARFDHGCVANPVVLPPSQNQPKWQMYYYGNAGSWENDIPCFLPTGYTGLAESDDGVHWEKVDGLLENKAVIGPGQSDEWDG
;
A
#
# COMPACT_ATOMS: atom_id res chain seq x y z
N ALA A 1 30.10 -59.05 13.00
CA ALA A 1 30.81 -57.76 12.88
C ALA A 1 30.10 -56.96 11.79
N ALA A 2 29.61 -55.73 11.95
CA ALA A 2 29.56 -54.80 13.08
C ALA A 2 28.24 -54.00 12.94
N PHE A 3 27.52 -53.83 14.05
CA PHE A 3 26.41 -52.87 14.18
C PHE A 3 26.99 -51.59 14.77
N ALA A 4 26.73 -50.46 14.12
CA ALA A 4 27.00 -49.11 14.63
C ALA A 4 25.76 -48.28 14.30
N GLY A 5 25.11 -47.52 15.17
CA GLY A 5 25.28 -47.22 16.58
C GLY A 5 24.26 -46.11 16.84
N SER A 6 23.04 -46.47 17.26
CA SER A 6 21.98 -45.49 17.55
C SER A 6 22.24 -44.87 18.92
N ARG A 7 22.59 -43.58 18.96
CA ARG A 7 22.60 -42.79 20.20
C ARG A 7 21.27 -42.07 20.30
N THR A 8 20.34 -42.66 21.04
CA THR A 8 19.13 -41.98 21.52
C THR A 8 19.50 -41.09 22.71
N THR A 9 19.53 -39.78 22.51
CA THR A 9 19.51 -38.81 23.62
C THR A 9 18.05 -38.54 24.01
N PRO A 10 17.72 -38.47 25.33
CA PRO A 10 16.36 -38.16 25.75
C PRO A 10 16.07 -36.67 25.51
N PHE A 11 14.97 -36.39 24.82
CA PHE A 11 14.39 -35.06 24.74
C PHE A 11 13.85 -34.68 26.13
N HIS A 12 14.57 -33.80 26.84
CA HIS A 12 14.08 -33.19 28.06
C HIS A 12 13.10 -32.08 27.69
N ARG A 13 11.81 -32.29 27.97
CA ARG A 13 10.77 -31.27 27.78
C ARG A 13 10.85 -30.28 28.95
N ASN A 14 11.56 -29.17 28.76
CA ASN A 14 11.48 -28.04 29.66
C ASN A 14 10.14 -27.32 29.46
N THR A 15 9.19 -27.53 30.37
CA THR A 15 8.01 -26.66 30.52
C THR A 15 8.40 -25.46 31.36
N HIS A 16 8.87 -24.39 30.72
CA HIS A 16 8.88 -23.06 31.33
C HIS A 16 7.55 -22.37 31.01
N HIS A 17 6.65 -22.34 32.00
CA HIS A 17 5.61 -21.33 32.06
C HIS A 17 6.28 -20.01 32.47
N GLU A 18 6.65 -19.22 31.47
CA GLU A 18 7.10 -17.85 31.68
C GLU A 18 5.98 -16.91 31.24
N THR A 19 5.30 -16.33 32.23
CA THR A 19 4.31 -15.27 32.02
C THR A 19 5.07 -14.04 31.51
N SER A 20 5.21 -13.92 30.19
CA SER A 20 5.82 -12.75 29.57
C SER A 20 4.87 -11.57 29.67
N THR A 21 4.94 -10.83 30.78
CA THR A 21 4.49 -9.45 30.82
C THR A 21 5.30 -8.66 29.82
N ARG A 22 4.71 -8.33 28.66
CA ARG A 22 5.21 -7.30 27.74
C ARG A 22 5.40 -6.00 28.54
N ARG A 23 6.62 -5.72 28.98
CA ARG A 23 7.01 -4.34 29.26
C ARG A 23 7.04 -3.63 27.92
N ALA A 24 6.11 -2.70 27.72
CA ALA A 24 6.22 -1.73 26.64
C ALA A 24 7.59 -1.04 26.79
N MET A 25 8.44 -1.17 25.77
CA MET A 25 9.62 -0.32 25.65
C MET A 25 9.10 1.08 25.32
N THR A 26 8.99 1.93 26.33
CA THR A 26 8.75 3.35 26.13
C THR A 26 9.97 3.90 25.39
N ALA A 27 9.79 4.27 24.12
CA ALA A 27 10.80 5.03 23.40
C ALA A 27 11.07 6.31 24.20
N ILE A 28 12.34 6.56 24.49
CA ILE A 28 12.79 7.78 25.16
C ILE A 28 12.64 8.89 24.12
N SER A 29 11.55 9.64 24.18
CA SER A 29 11.37 10.85 23.38
C SER A 29 12.36 11.90 23.89
N SER A 30 13.42 12.17 23.12
CA SER A 30 14.15 13.42 23.28
C SER A 30 13.28 14.51 22.69
N ASP A 31 12.39 15.05 23.51
CA ASP A 31 11.48 16.14 23.16
C ASP A 31 12.29 17.36 22.71
N ASN A 32 12.45 17.48 21.40
CA ASN A 32 12.61 18.75 20.71
C ASN A 32 11.65 18.81 19.51
N ASP A 33 10.46 18.23 19.68
CA ASP A 33 9.40 18.14 18.67
C ASP A 33 8.61 19.46 18.70
N SER A 34 9.22 20.50 18.14
CA SER A 34 8.39 21.59 17.61
C SER A 34 7.51 20.94 16.55
N PRO A 35 6.17 21.02 16.62
CA PRO A 35 5.32 20.37 15.63
C PRO A 35 5.61 21.01 14.28
N HIS A 36 6.48 20.37 13.50
CA HIS A 36 6.62 20.70 12.10
C HIS A 36 5.23 20.47 11.51
N PRO A 37 4.61 21.50 10.91
CA PRO A 37 3.32 21.30 10.27
C PRO A 37 3.50 20.16 9.26
N ARG A 38 2.77 19.05 9.45
CA ARG A 38 2.76 17.97 8.47
C ARG A 38 2.37 18.60 7.13
N SER A 39 3.17 18.36 6.09
CA SER A 39 2.83 18.84 4.76
C SER A 39 1.44 18.33 4.39
N VAL A 40 0.61 19.20 3.84
CA VAL A 40 -0.69 18.81 3.28
C VAL A 40 -0.42 17.76 2.19
N PRO A 41 -1.18 16.65 2.13
CA PRO A 41 -1.01 15.66 1.07
C PRO A 41 -1.16 16.33 -0.31
N ILE A 42 -0.21 16.04 -1.21
CA ILE A 42 -0.20 16.59 -2.58
C ILE A 42 -1.35 16.01 -3.42
N LEU A 43 -1.69 14.75 -3.18
CA LEU A 43 -2.84 14.07 -3.77
C LEU A 43 -3.63 13.41 -2.64
N THR A 44 -4.96 13.51 -2.69
CA THR A 44 -5.87 12.95 -1.69
C THR A 44 -6.78 11.88 -2.31
N PRO A 45 -7.31 10.93 -1.52
CA PRO A 45 -8.33 10.00 -1.98
C PRO A 45 -9.58 10.72 -2.51
N SER A 46 -10.33 10.08 -3.40
CA SER A 46 -11.58 10.64 -3.95
C SER A 46 -12.74 10.48 -2.95
N LEU A 47 -12.67 11.19 -1.83
CA LEU A 47 -13.60 11.03 -0.71
C LEU A 47 -15.05 11.41 -1.05
N ASP A 48 -15.25 12.17 -2.12
CA ASP A 48 -16.54 12.63 -2.64
C ASP A 48 -17.19 11.66 -3.64
N ASP A 49 -16.44 10.69 -4.17
CA ASP A 49 -16.93 9.72 -5.15
C ASP A 49 -16.57 8.28 -4.73
N PRO A 50 -17.50 7.57 -4.04
CA PRO A 50 -17.27 6.19 -3.61
C PRO A 50 -17.21 5.17 -4.76
N ALA A 51 -17.58 5.55 -5.98
CA ALA A 51 -17.45 4.67 -7.15
C ALA A 51 -16.02 4.64 -7.70
N ARG A 52 -15.15 5.57 -7.30
CA ARG A 52 -13.77 5.63 -7.78
C ARG A 52 -12.88 4.62 -7.09
N PHE A 53 -11.96 4.06 -7.86
CA PHE A 53 -10.97 3.08 -7.40
C PHE A 53 -10.09 3.58 -6.24
N ASP A 54 -9.94 4.90 -6.09
CA ASP A 54 -9.06 5.54 -5.12
C ASP A 54 -9.82 6.28 -4.01
N HIS A 55 -11.08 5.91 -3.76
CA HIS A 55 -11.89 6.48 -2.69
C HIS A 55 -11.28 6.24 -1.30
N GLY A 56 -10.77 5.03 -1.05
CA GLY A 56 -10.26 4.62 0.26
C GLY A 56 -8.83 5.11 0.52
N CYS A 57 -7.93 4.97 -0.45
CA CYS A 57 -6.56 5.43 -0.34
C CYS A 57 -5.90 5.76 -1.69
N VAL A 58 -4.83 6.56 -1.62
CA VAL A 58 -3.86 6.78 -2.70
C VAL A 58 -2.44 6.55 -2.18
N ALA A 59 -1.58 5.93 -2.97
CA ALA A 59 -0.20 5.64 -2.58
C ALA A 59 0.75 5.52 -3.78
N ASN A 60 2.05 5.38 -3.49
CA ASN A 60 3.11 5.03 -4.44
C ASN A 60 3.13 5.88 -5.73
N PRO A 61 3.20 7.23 -5.64
CA PRO A 61 3.26 8.06 -6.82
C PRO A 61 4.57 7.84 -7.58
N VAL A 62 4.47 7.70 -8.90
CA VAL A 62 5.57 7.76 -9.86
C VAL A 62 5.37 8.99 -10.73
N VAL A 63 6.28 9.96 -10.64
CA VAL A 63 6.17 11.25 -11.33
C VAL A 63 7.12 11.30 -12.51
N LEU A 64 6.57 11.61 -13.69
CA LEU A 64 7.30 11.83 -14.92
C LEU A 64 7.26 13.33 -15.29
N PRO A 65 8.40 13.94 -15.64
CA PRO A 65 8.43 15.32 -16.08
C PRO A 65 7.82 15.49 -17.49
N PRO A 66 7.41 16.72 -17.85
CA PRO A 66 7.02 17.05 -19.21
C PRO A 66 8.07 16.63 -20.26
N SER A 67 7.57 16.26 -21.43
CA SER A 67 8.35 15.97 -22.63
C SER A 67 7.71 16.64 -23.85
N GLN A 68 8.37 16.59 -25.02
CA GLN A 68 7.84 17.19 -26.25
C GLN A 68 6.46 16.67 -26.65
N ASN A 69 6.16 15.40 -26.36
CA ASN A 69 4.88 14.76 -26.73
C ASN A 69 3.89 14.71 -25.57
N GLN A 70 4.31 15.07 -24.35
CA GLN A 70 3.48 15.11 -23.16
C GLN A 70 3.87 16.36 -22.35
N PRO A 71 3.24 17.52 -22.62
CA PRO A 71 3.69 18.81 -22.09
C PRO A 71 3.38 19.02 -20.60
N LYS A 72 2.61 18.12 -19.99
CA LYS A 72 2.28 18.14 -18.56
C LYS A 72 3.10 17.13 -17.79
N TRP A 73 3.32 17.40 -16.51
CA TRP A 73 3.75 16.39 -15.55
C TRP A 73 2.71 15.28 -15.47
N GLN A 74 3.15 14.03 -15.35
CA GLN A 74 2.27 12.89 -15.12
C GLN A 74 2.62 12.23 -13.80
N MET A 75 1.61 11.94 -12.99
CA MET A 75 1.72 11.13 -11.78
C MET A 75 0.88 9.88 -11.98
N TYR A 76 1.55 8.73 -12.09
CA TYR A 76 0.90 7.44 -11.96
C TYR A 76 0.86 7.09 -10.49
N TYR A 77 -0.29 6.66 -10.00
CA TYR A 77 -0.46 6.39 -8.57
C TYR A 77 -1.30 5.13 -8.37
N TYR A 78 -1.09 4.48 -7.22
CA TYR A 78 -1.92 3.38 -6.79
C TYR A 78 -3.14 3.92 -6.04
N GLY A 79 -4.31 3.30 -6.25
CA GLY A 79 -5.51 3.53 -5.45
C GLY A 79 -6.25 2.25 -5.09
N ASN A 80 -6.97 2.31 -3.97
CA ASN A 80 -7.84 1.23 -3.51
C ASN A 80 -9.10 1.82 -2.82
N ALA A 81 -10.26 1.22 -3.09
CA ALA A 81 -11.56 1.65 -2.58
C ALA A 81 -11.79 1.32 -1.09
N GLY A 82 -10.87 0.58 -0.46
CA GLY A 82 -10.94 0.15 0.94
C GLY A 82 -11.36 -1.31 1.15
N SER A 83 -11.76 -1.99 0.07
CA SER A 83 -12.08 -3.42 0.05
C SER A 83 -11.61 -4.06 -1.25
N TRP A 84 -11.40 -5.37 -1.20
CA TRP A 84 -11.01 -6.23 -2.32
C TRP A 84 -11.85 -7.50 -2.30
N GLU A 85 -12.23 -8.02 -3.47
CA GLU A 85 -12.85 -9.33 -3.72
C GLU A 85 -13.72 -9.88 -2.57
N ASN A 86 -15.04 -9.69 -2.65
CA ASN A 86 -16.03 -10.05 -1.60
C ASN A 86 -15.86 -9.25 -0.30
N ASP A 87 -15.66 -7.93 -0.41
CA ASP A 87 -15.59 -6.99 0.72
C ASP A 87 -14.49 -7.28 1.75
N ILE A 88 -13.46 -8.03 1.38
CA ILE A 88 -12.33 -8.27 2.27
C ILE A 88 -11.57 -6.96 2.41
N PRO A 89 -11.43 -6.40 3.64
CA PRO A 89 -10.68 -5.17 3.83
C PRO A 89 -9.23 -5.38 3.41
N CYS A 90 -8.74 -4.55 2.49
CA CYS A 90 -7.36 -4.57 2.06
C CYS A 90 -6.88 -3.14 1.82
N PHE A 91 -5.67 -2.83 2.27
CA PHE A 91 -5.06 -1.51 2.08
C PHE A 91 -3.92 -1.53 1.05
N LEU A 92 -3.20 -2.67 0.90
CA LEU A 92 -2.15 -2.96 -0.10
C LEU A 92 -1.91 -4.49 -0.16
N PRO A 93 -1.48 -5.07 -1.31
CA PRO A 93 -1.20 -4.44 -2.60
C PRO A 93 -2.35 -4.55 -3.62
N THR A 94 -3.56 -4.92 -3.21
CA THR A 94 -4.67 -5.14 -4.14
C THR A 94 -5.29 -3.82 -4.59
N GLY A 95 -5.30 -3.46 -5.86
CA GLY A 95 -5.88 -2.18 -6.28
C GLY A 95 -5.68 -1.88 -7.75
N TYR A 96 -5.80 -0.59 -8.08
CA TYR A 96 -5.78 -0.09 -9.45
C TYR A 96 -4.74 1.02 -9.61
N THR A 97 -4.36 1.30 -10.87
CA THR A 97 -3.50 2.43 -11.19
C THR A 97 -4.33 3.59 -11.74
N GLY A 98 -4.07 4.78 -11.21
CA GLY A 98 -4.58 6.06 -11.68
C GLY A 98 -3.55 6.90 -12.40
N LEU A 99 -4.05 7.97 -13.03
CA LEU A 99 -3.25 9.05 -13.61
C LEU A 99 -3.72 10.38 -13.03
N ALA A 100 -2.78 11.24 -12.65
CA ALA A 100 -3.02 12.66 -12.44
C ALA A 100 -2.03 13.48 -13.27
N GLU A 101 -2.44 14.66 -13.70
CA GLU A 101 -1.61 15.57 -14.49
C GLU A 101 -1.42 16.90 -13.77
N SER A 102 -0.32 17.58 -14.08
CA SER A 102 0.01 18.88 -13.50
C SER A 102 0.78 19.75 -14.49
N ASP A 103 0.53 21.05 -14.48
CA ASP A 103 1.31 22.03 -15.25
C ASP A 103 2.60 22.45 -14.50
N ASP A 104 2.64 22.30 -13.16
CA ASP A 104 3.72 22.81 -12.30
C ASP A 104 4.41 21.75 -11.43
N GLY A 105 3.91 20.51 -11.43
CA GLY A 105 4.41 19.39 -10.64
C GLY A 105 3.98 19.42 -9.17
N VAL A 106 3.13 20.37 -8.77
CA VAL A 106 2.68 20.56 -7.38
C VAL A 106 1.17 20.46 -7.27
N HIS A 107 0.42 21.06 -8.20
CA HIS A 107 -1.04 21.01 -8.22
C HIS A 107 -1.51 19.98 -9.24
N TRP A 108 -2.21 18.96 -8.77
CA TRP A 108 -2.54 17.78 -9.56
C TRP A 108 -4.03 17.65 -9.79
N GLU A 109 -4.40 17.34 -11.03
CA GLU A 109 -5.77 17.01 -11.44
C GLU A 109 -5.83 15.52 -11.82
N LYS A 110 -6.75 14.77 -11.21
CA LYS A 110 -6.96 13.35 -11.55
C LYS A 110 -7.57 13.24 -12.94
N VAL A 111 -7.08 12.30 -13.73
CA VAL A 111 -7.60 11.98 -15.07
C VAL A 111 -8.42 10.70 -14.98
N ASP A 112 -9.63 10.75 -15.51
CA ASP A 112 -10.49 9.58 -15.62
C ASP A 112 -9.95 8.62 -16.68
N GLY A 113 -9.60 7.41 -16.25
CA GLY A 113 -9.33 6.30 -17.15
C GLY A 113 -10.60 5.70 -17.75
N LEU A 114 -10.41 4.69 -18.60
CA LEU A 114 -11.50 4.04 -19.35
C LEU A 114 -12.23 2.95 -18.56
N LEU A 115 -11.70 2.53 -17.41
CA LEU A 115 -12.37 1.55 -16.55
C LEU A 115 -13.57 2.19 -15.84
N GLU A 116 -14.56 1.38 -15.47
CA GLU A 116 -15.80 1.84 -14.83
C GLU A 116 -15.53 2.66 -13.56
N ASN A 117 -14.57 2.21 -12.76
CA ASN A 117 -14.13 2.86 -11.52
C ASN A 117 -13.13 4.02 -11.74
N LYS A 118 -12.93 4.46 -12.99
CA LYS A 118 -12.05 5.56 -13.43
C LYS A 118 -10.53 5.30 -13.35
N ALA A 119 -10.12 4.06 -13.09
CA ALA A 119 -8.71 3.69 -13.17
C ALA A 119 -8.21 3.64 -14.63
N VAL A 120 -6.91 3.88 -14.84
CA VAL A 120 -6.26 3.75 -16.16
C VAL A 120 -5.78 2.32 -16.43
N ILE A 121 -5.44 1.57 -15.38
CA ILE A 121 -5.04 0.15 -15.44
C ILE A 121 -5.64 -0.57 -14.23
N GLY A 122 -6.17 -1.77 -14.45
CA GLY A 122 -6.76 -2.66 -13.44
C GLY A 122 -6.63 -4.12 -13.86
N PRO A 123 -7.09 -5.06 -13.03
CA PRO A 123 -7.23 -6.46 -13.43
C PRO A 123 -8.13 -6.59 -14.65
N GLY A 124 -7.91 -7.65 -15.42
CA GLY A 124 -8.75 -8.03 -16.54
C GLY A 124 -10.15 -8.45 -16.09
N GLN A 125 -11.02 -8.71 -17.06
CA GLN A 125 -12.31 -9.35 -16.79
C GLN A 125 -12.08 -10.80 -16.32
N SER A 126 -13.07 -11.40 -15.64
CA SER A 126 -12.94 -12.74 -15.02
C SER A 126 -12.57 -13.88 -15.98
N ASP A 127 -12.73 -13.68 -17.29
CA ASP A 127 -12.39 -14.62 -18.36
C ASP A 127 -11.06 -14.28 -19.08
N GLU A 128 -10.38 -13.22 -18.64
CA GLU A 128 -9.04 -12.83 -19.08
C GLU A 128 -7.96 -13.47 -18.20
N TRP A 129 -6.71 -13.44 -18.66
CA TRP A 129 -5.63 -14.17 -18.00
C TRP A 129 -5.18 -13.55 -16.66
N ASP A 130 -5.53 -12.29 -16.41
CA ASP A 130 -5.22 -11.48 -15.23
C ASP A 130 -6.47 -10.99 -14.47
N GLY A 131 -7.61 -11.66 -14.69
CA GLY A 131 -8.87 -11.46 -13.97
C GLY A 131 -9.12 -12.40 -12.79
#